data_AF-A0A7V9VBC1-F1
#
_entry.id   AF-A0A7V9VBC1-F1
#
_cell.length_a   1.000
_cell.length_b   1.000
_cell.length_c   1.000
_cell.angle_alpha   90.00
_cell.angle_beta   90.00
_cell.angle_gamma   90.00
#
_symmetry.space_group_name_H-M   'P 1'
#
loop_
_entity.id
_entity.type
_entity.pdbx_description
1 polymer ?
#
loop_
_entity_poly.entity_id
_entity_poly.type
_entity_poly.pdbx_seq_one_letter_code
_entity_poly.pdbx_strand_id
1 'polypeptide(L)'
;MTRYPGLVVADVTPPGWLAVEARWVNRAVHLDGLDFLPGDTMIEYFSPVARYNAFAVHAPDGTLRGWYANVAHPATLDPATDPPTLVWHDLYLDLVVLPDRTIVVRDHDELAESGLECSDPGTHAHILAAEADLLRLARAGEFPFRRG
;
A
#
# COMPACT_ATOMS: atom_id res chain seq x y z
N MET A 1 8.68 10.34 2.55
CA MET A 1 7.82 10.38 3.74
C MET A 1 6.45 10.89 3.32
N THR A 2 5.44 10.04 3.40
CA THR A 2 4.04 10.39 3.09
C THR A 2 3.30 10.69 4.40
N ARG A 3 2.42 11.70 4.44
CA ARG A 3 1.63 12.10 5.63
C ARG A 3 0.23 12.56 5.21
N TYR A 4 -0.82 12.04 5.85
CA TYR A 4 -2.20 12.51 5.68
C TYR A 4 -3.05 12.18 6.92
N PRO A 5 -4.11 12.96 7.23
CA PRO A 5 -5.04 12.64 8.31
C PRO A 5 -5.97 11.51 7.90
N GLY A 6 -6.28 10.58 8.81
CA GLY A 6 -7.32 9.58 8.55
C GLY A 6 -7.86 8.91 9.81
N LEU A 7 -9.01 8.26 9.65
CA LEU A 7 -9.74 7.62 10.75
C LEU A 7 -9.34 6.14 10.84
N VAL A 8 -8.96 5.67 12.04
CA VAL A 8 -8.67 4.25 12.26
C VAL A 8 -9.97 3.44 12.20
N VAL A 9 -10.08 2.50 11.26
CA VAL A 9 -11.24 1.61 11.11
C VAL A 9 -10.91 0.26 11.76
N ALA A 10 -11.39 0.03 12.99
CA ALA A 10 -10.95 -1.08 13.84
C ALA A 10 -11.57 -2.46 13.51
N ASP A 11 -12.55 -2.57 12.59
CA ASP A 11 -13.38 -3.78 12.47
C ASP A 11 -13.17 -4.61 11.19
N VAL A 12 -12.13 -4.33 10.40
CA VAL A 12 -11.91 -4.97 9.08
C VAL A 12 -10.49 -5.48 8.84
N THR A 13 -9.67 -5.66 9.87
CA THR A 13 -8.27 -6.11 9.71
C THR A 13 -7.92 -7.31 10.58
N PRO A 14 -7.04 -8.24 10.13
CA PRO A 14 -6.48 -9.27 10.99
C PRO A 14 -5.65 -8.68 12.15
N PRO A 15 -5.38 -9.45 13.22
CA PRO A 15 -4.50 -9.02 14.30
C PRO A 15 -3.14 -8.50 13.79
N GLY A 16 -2.68 -7.37 14.31
CA GLY A 16 -1.42 -6.74 13.91
C GLY A 16 -1.51 -5.83 12.68
N TRP A 17 -2.70 -5.65 12.11
CA TRP A 17 -2.97 -4.72 11.01
C TRP A 17 -3.94 -3.62 11.43
N LEU A 18 -3.73 -2.43 10.89
CA LEU A 18 -4.56 -1.25 11.07
C LEU A 18 -5.04 -0.77 9.71
N ALA A 19 -6.21 -0.13 9.70
CA ALA A 19 -6.78 0.49 8.50
C ALA A 19 -7.01 1.98 8.76
N VAL A 20 -6.64 2.82 7.80
CA VAL A 20 -6.92 4.24 7.79
C VAL A 20 -7.72 4.58 6.53
N GLU A 21 -8.88 5.22 6.72
CA GLU A 21 -9.69 5.71 5.61
C GLU A 21 -9.34 7.17 5.28
N ALA A 22 -9.22 7.47 3.98
CA ALA A 22 -9.09 8.81 3.43
C ALA A 22 -9.91 8.97 2.14
N ARG A 23 -10.17 10.23 1.76
CA ARG A 23 -10.81 10.57 0.48
C ARG A 23 -9.78 11.09 -0.51
N TRP A 24 -9.82 10.60 -1.74
CA TRP A 24 -9.00 11.14 -2.82
C TRP A 24 -9.54 12.50 -3.23
N VAL A 25 -8.79 13.56 -2.91
CA VAL A 25 -9.14 14.96 -3.25
C VAL A 25 -8.26 15.54 -4.35
N ASN A 26 -7.25 14.79 -4.78
CA ASN A 26 -6.32 15.20 -5.83
C ASN A 26 -6.96 15.03 -7.22
N ARG A 27 -6.26 15.53 -8.25
CA ARG A 27 -6.62 15.29 -9.66
C ARG A 27 -6.71 13.79 -9.97
N ALA A 28 -7.42 13.45 -11.04
CA ALA A 28 -7.45 12.09 -11.55
C ALA A 28 -6.04 11.57 -11.85
N VAL A 29 -5.76 10.33 -11.42
CA VAL A 29 -4.55 9.57 -11.73
C VAL A 29 -4.97 8.22 -12.30
N HIS A 30 -4.33 7.83 -13.40
CA HIS A 30 -4.56 6.55 -14.08
C HIS A 30 -3.25 5.79 -14.04
N LEU A 31 -3.23 4.62 -13.40
CA LEU A 31 -2.01 3.85 -13.16
C LEU A 31 -2.26 2.37 -13.46
N ASP A 32 -1.75 1.88 -14.58
CA ASP A 32 -1.83 0.47 -14.99
C ASP A 32 -3.24 -0.14 -14.94
N GLY A 33 -4.26 0.68 -15.23
CA GLY A 33 -5.67 0.30 -15.19
C GLY A 33 -6.38 0.55 -13.85
N LEU A 34 -5.65 0.95 -12.81
CA LEU A 34 -6.22 1.45 -11.56
C LEU A 34 -6.41 2.97 -11.64
N ASP A 35 -7.66 3.40 -11.48
CA ASP A 35 -8.01 4.81 -11.46
C ASP A 35 -8.13 5.31 -10.02
N PHE A 36 -7.56 6.49 -9.77
CA PHE A 36 -7.80 7.30 -8.59
C PHE A 36 -8.51 8.57 -9.03
N LEU A 37 -9.80 8.67 -8.74
CA LEU A 37 -10.64 9.80 -9.14
C LEU A 37 -11.06 10.64 -7.92
N PRO A 38 -11.22 11.97 -8.09
CA PRO A 38 -11.74 12.81 -7.02
C PRO A 38 -13.04 12.25 -6.44
N GLY A 39 -13.07 12.08 -5.11
CA GLY A 39 -14.21 11.51 -4.37
C GLY A 39 -14.09 10.02 -4.04
N ASP A 40 -13.14 9.29 -4.64
CA ASP A 40 -12.86 7.90 -4.30
C ASP A 40 -12.50 7.76 -2.81
N THR A 41 -12.92 6.64 -2.21
CA THR A 41 -12.50 6.23 -0.88
C THR A 41 -11.23 5.39 -0.98
N MET A 42 -10.21 5.75 -0.22
CA MET A 42 -9.01 4.95 -0.05
C MET A 42 -8.98 4.39 1.36
N ILE A 43 -8.80 3.07 1.48
CA ILE A 43 -8.56 2.40 2.76
C ILE A 43 -7.13 1.90 2.73
N GLU A 44 -6.24 2.55 3.49
CA GLU A 44 -4.86 2.11 3.64
C GLU A 44 -4.76 1.08 4.76
N TYR A 45 -4.29 -0.12 4.43
CA TYR A 45 -3.93 -1.17 5.36
C TYR A 45 -2.42 -1.13 5.61
N PHE A 46 -2.03 -1.06 6.88
CA PHE A 46 -0.62 -1.08 7.28
C PHE A 46 -0.43 -1.88 8.56
N SER A 47 0.82 -2.28 8.81
CA SER A 47 1.23 -2.99 10.00
C SER A 47 2.58 -2.45 10.49
N PRO A 48 2.78 -2.36 11.82
CA PRO A 48 4.09 -2.06 12.39
C PRO A 48 5.10 -3.22 12.26
N VAL A 49 4.69 -4.35 11.66
CA VAL A 49 5.54 -5.52 11.42
C VAL A 49 5.74 -5.81 9.94
N ALA A 50 4.68 -5.68 9.13
CA ALA A 50 4.78 -5.88 7.68
C ALA A 50 5.65 -4.80 7.03
N ARG A 51 6.35 -5.17 5.95
CA ARG A 51 7.23 -4.27 5.19
C ARG A 51 6.56 -3.77 3.92
N TYR A 52 5.28 -3.47 4.04
CA TYR A 52 4.44 -2.93 2.99
C TYR A 52 3.17 -2.36 3.59
N ASN A 53 2.55 -1.45 2.84
CA ASN A 53 1.18 -1.01 3.05
C ASN A 53 0.39 -1.21 1.74
N ALA A 54 -0.93 -1.28 1.84
CA ALA A 54 -1.79 -1.46 0.68
C ALA A 54 -3.05 -0.60 0.78
N PHE A 55 -3.39 0.10 -0.28
CA PHE A 55 -4.57 0.90 -0.43
C PHE A 55 -5.63 0.12 -1.22
N ALA A 56 -6.80 -0.10 -0.64
CA ALA A 56 -7.99 -0.47 -1.41
C ALA A 56 -8.70 0.79 -1.89
N VAL A 57 -8.90 0.92 -3.20
CA VAL A 57 -9.52 2.09 -3.83
C VAL A 57 -10.94 1.76 -4.23
N HIS A 58 -11.89 2.53 -3.72
CA HIS A 58 -13.32 2.36 -4.01
C HIS A 58 -13.87 3.63 -4.64
N ALA A 59 -14.70 3.46 -5.66
CA ALA A 59 -15.51 4.53 -6.24
C ALA A 59 -16.49 5.12 -5.20
N PRO A 60 -17.07 6.31 -5.43
CA PRO A 60 -18.01 6.93 -4.50
C PRO A 60 -19.26 6.08 -4.22
N ASP A 61 -19.63 5.18 -5.12
CA ASP A 61 -20.73 4.22 -4.96
C ASP A 61 -20.35 2.94 -4.21
N GLY A 62 -19.09 2.83 -3.76
CA GLY A 62 -18.54 1.67 -3.06
C GLY A 62 -17.94 0.59 -3.97
N THR A 63 -17.98 0.76 -5.30
CA THR A 63 -17.39 -0.21 -6.23
C THR A 63 -15.87 -0.24 -6.08
N LEU A 64 -15.29 -1.42 -5.82
CA LEU A 64 -13.85 -1.60 -5.77
C LEU A 64 -13.22 -1.37 -7.15
N ARG A 65 -12.30 -0.41 -7.24
CA ARG A 65 -11.46 -0.15 -8.43
C ARG A 65 -10.22 -1.03 -8.48
N GLY A 66 -9.68 -1.41 -7.32
CA GLY A 66 -8.50 -2.27 -7.19
C GLY A 66 -7.67 -1.90 -5.96
N TRP A 67 -6.41 -2.31 -5.97
CA TRP A 67 -5.46 -2.04 -4.90
C TRP A 67 -4.14 -1.52 -5.44
N TYR A 68 -3.51 -0.68 -4.64
CA TYR A 68 -2.13 -0.24 -4.83
C TYR A 68 -1.35 -0.55 -3.56
N ALA A 69 -0.18 -1.15 -3.66
CA ALA A 69 0.65 -1.48 -2.50
C ALA A 69 2.08 -1.00 -2.71
N ASN A 70 2.69 -0.46 -1.66
CA ASN A 70 4.10 -0.07 -1.67
C ASN A 70 4.87 -1.07 -0.82
N VAL A 71 6.06 -1.43 -1.26
CA VAL A 71 7.07 -2.02 -0.38
C VAL A 71 7.64 -0.87 0.45
N ALA A 72 7.65 -1.04 1.77
CA ALA A 72 7.98 0.04 2.70
C ALA A 72 8.69 -0.49 3.94
N HIS A 73 9.37 0.40 4.66
CA HIS A 73 9.70 0.11 6.05
C HIS A 73 8.43 -0.05 6.89
N PRO A 74 8.47 -0.83 7.99
CA PRO A 74 7.31 -0.98 8.87
C PRO A 74 6.76 0.36 9.31
N ALA A 75 5.46 0.55 9.11
CA ALA A 75 4.80 1.82 9.35
C ALA A 75 4.62 2.07 10.86
N THR A 76 4.73 3.32 11.29
CA THR A 76 4.51 3.73 12.67
C THR A 76 3.43 4.80 12.76
N LEU A 77 2.68 4.79 13.87
CA LEU A 77 1.77 5.87 14.21
C LEU A 77 2.50 6.85 15.13
N ASP A 78 2.58 8.12 14.74
CA ASP A 78 3.06 9.21 15.56
C ASP A 78 1.92 9.69 16.49
N PRO A 79 2.00 9.43 17.81
CA PRO A 79 0.95 9.79 18.76
C PRO A 79 0.99 11.29 19.12
N ALA A 80 1.97 12.07 18.65
CA ALA A 80 2.09 13.49 18.96
C ALA A 80 1.05 14.36 18.22
N THR A 81 0.31 13.80 17.27
CA THR A 81 -0.77 14.49 16.55
C THR A 81 -2.13 13.92 16.92
N ASP A 82 -3.18 14.74 16.82
CA ASP A 82 -4.57 14.33 17.00
C ASP A 82 -5.38 14.70 15.74
N PRO A 83 -5.80 13.71 14.91
CA PRO A 83 -5.58 12.27 15.06
C PRO A 83 -4.10 11.86 14.86
N PRO A 84 -3.68 10.65 15.30
CA PRO A 84 -2.31 10.15 15.10
C PRO A 84 -1.92 10.13 13.62
N THR A 85 -0.70 10.56 13.31
CA THR A 85 -0.21 10.60 11.93
C THR A 85 0.46 9.27 11.60
N LEU A 86 0.05 8.64 10.50
CA LEU A 86 0.74 7.49 9.97
C LEU A 86 2.03 7.90 9.24
N VAL A 87 3.14 7.26 9.57
CA VAL A 87 4.47 7.51 9.02
C VAL A 87 5.04 6.21 8.47
N TRP A 88 5.39 6.22 7.18
CA TRP A 88 6.11 5.13 6.54
C TRP A 88 7.05 5.69 5.47
N HIS A 89 8.05 4.87 5.13
CA HIS A 89 9.11 5.18 4.21
C HIS A 89 9.07 4.17 3.07
N ASP A 90 8.90 4.68 1.86
CA ASP A 90 8.85 3.90 0.63
C ASP A 90 10.20 3.22 0.32
N LEU A 91 10.14 2.06 -0.33
CA LEU A 91 11.28 1.26 -0.76
C LEU A 91 11.16 0.85 -2.24
N TYR A 92 10.88 1.82 -3.09
CA TYR A 92 10.91 1.77 -4.56
C TYR A 92 9.78 0.93 -5.18
N LEU A 93 9.61 -0.32 -4.77
CA LEU A 93 8.71 -1.24 -5.47
C LEU A 93 7.25 -1.02 -5.10
N ASP A 94 6.43 -0.89 -6.14
CA ASP A 94 4.99 -0.81 -6.05
C ASP A 94 4.27 -1.94 -6.79
N LEU A 95 3.07 -2.27 -6.33
CA LEU A 95 2.17 -3.21 -6.99
C LEU A 95 0.81 -2.57 -7.24
N VAL A 96 0.34 -2.68 -8.47
CA VAL A 96 -1.05 -2.44 -8.86
C VAL A 96 -1.75 -3.79 -8.99
N VAL A 97 -2.87 -3.95 -8.31
CA VAL A 97 -3.72 -5.16 -8.38
C VAL A 97 -5.12 -4.74 -8.80
N LEU A 98 -5.58 -5.21 -9.96
CA LEU A 98 -6.92 -4.95 -10.44
C LEU A 98 -7.93 -5.93 -9.83
N PRO A 99 -9.25 -5.62 -9.87
CA PRO A 99 -10.26 -6.46 -9.26
C PRO A 99 -10.23 -7.89 -9.82
N ASP A 100 -9.95 -8.06 -11.10
CA ASP A 100 -9.85 -9.34 -11.81
C ASP A 100 -8.58 -10.16 -11.50
N ARG A 101 -7.73 -9.69 -10.57
CA ARG A 101 -6.43 -10.27 -10.20
C ARG A 101 -5.32 -10.10 -11.23
N THR A 102 -5.48 -9.21 -12.19
CA THR A 102 -4.34 -8.68 -12.96
C THR A 102 -3.41 -7.94 -12.00
N ILE A 103 -2.11 -8.25 -12.06
CA ILE A 103 -1.09 -7.67 -11.18
C ILE A 103 0.00 -7.06 -12.05
N VAL A 104 0.39 -5.82 -11.74
CA VAL A 104 1.54 -5.13 -12.33
C VAL A 104 2.49 -4.72 -11.20
N VAL A 105 3.76 -5.09 -11.34
CA VAL A 105 4.84 -4.65 -10.43
C VAL A 105 5.57 -3.50 -11.12
N ARG A 106 5.91 -2.46 -10.36
CA ARG A 106 6.57 -1.26 -10.87
C ARG A 106 7.95 -1.05 -10.24
N ASP A 107 8.72 -0.19 -10.92
CA ASP A 107 9.88 0.52 -10.36
C ASP A 107 11.06 -0.39 -9.93
N HIS A 108 11.17 -1.57 -10.58
CA HIS A 108 12.35 -2.44 -10.49
C HIS A 108 13.63 -1.76 -11.01
N ASP A 109 13.50 -0.86 -11.98
CA ASP A 109 14.58 -0.04 -12.48
C ASP A 109 15.07 0.94 -11.42
N GLU A 110 14.17 1.62 -10.68
CA GLU A 110 14.56 2.49 -9.57
C GLU A 110 15.29 1.73 -8.46
N LEU A 111 14.81 0.52 -8.11
CA LEU A 111 15.50 -0.35 -7.16
C LEU A 111 16.91 -0.72 -7.65
N ALA A 112 17.06 -1.06 -8.93
CA ALA A 112 18.37 -1.38 -9.50
C ALA A 112 19.32 -0.17 -9.51
N GLU A 113 18.80 1.01 -9.86
CA GLU A 113 19.55 2.28 -9.88
C GLU A 113 19.96 2.76 -8.49
N SER A 114 19.23 2.37 -7.44
CA SER A 114 19.57 2.70 -6.05
C SER A 114 20.96 2.18 -5.62
N GLY A 115 21.46 1.12 -6.28
CA GLY A 115 22.70 0.45 -5.89
C GLY A 115 22.63 -0.27 -4.54
N LEU A 116 21.43 -0.48 -3.98
CA LEU A 116 21.24 -1.18 -2.71
C LEU A 116 21.75 -2.61 -2.73
N GLU A 117 21.69 -3.29 -3.88
CA GLU A 117 22.23 -4.65 -4.02
C GLU A 117 23.69 -4.74 -3.54
N CYS A 118 24.48 -3.70 -3.78
CA CYS A 118 25.88 -3.62 -3.34
C CYS A 118 26.06 -2.87 -2.01
N SER A 119 25.36 -1.75 -1.83
CA SER A 119 25.59 -0.83 -0.69
C SER A 119 24.91 -1.28 0.61
N ASP A 120 23.74 -1.93 0.52
CA ASP A 120 23.03 -2.56 1.63
C ASP A 120 22.25 -3.80 1.14
N PRO A 121 22.96 -4.94 0.97
CA PRO A 121 22.35 -6.17 0.47
C PRO A 121 21.22 -6.70 1.35
N GLY A 122 21.23 -6.36 2.65
CA GLY A 122 20.20 -6.78 3.60
C GLY A 122 18.87 -6.08 3.33
N THR A 123 18.92 -4.77 3.13
CA THR A 123 17.73 -4.00 2.73
C THR A 123 17.24 -4.43 1.35
N HIS A 124 18.14 -4.61 0.37
CA HIS A 124 17.76 -5.12 -0.95
C HIS A 124 17.03 -6.48 -0.88
N ALA A 125 17.57 -7.43 -0.12
CA ALA A 125 16.92 -8.74 0.07
C ALA A 125 15.55 -8.64 0.75
N HIS A 126 15.39 -7.69 1.69
CA HIS A 126 14.10 -7.45 2.33
C HIS A 126 13.06 -6.88 1.38
N ILE A 127 13.45 -6.00 0.46
CA ILE A 127 12.56 -5.44 -0.56
C ILE A 127 12.02 -6.55 -1.46
N LEU A 128 12.90 -7.40 -1.98
CA LEU A 128 12.51 -8.54 -2.82
C LEU A 128 11.64 -9.57 -2.08
N ALA A 129 11.92 -9.80 -0.79
CA ALA A 129 11.10 -10.68 0.03
C ALA A 129 9.69 -10.11 0.27
N ALA A 130 9.57 -8.80 0.47
CA ALA A 130 8.29 -8.12 0.63
C ALA A 130 7.48 -8.15 -0.67
N GLU A 131 8.11 -7.89 -1.82
CA GLU A 131 7.50 -8.04 -3.14
C GLU A 131 6.96 -9.46 -3.36
N ALA A 132 7.76 -10.48 -3.07
CA ALA A 132 7.35 -11.88 -3.22
C ALA A 132 6.14 -12.23 -2.34
N ASP A 133 6.08 -11.72 -1.11
CA ASP A 133 4.93 -11.91 -0.22
C ASP A 133 3.68 -11.18 -0.73
N LEU A 134 3.81 -9.94 -1.19
CA LEU A 134 2.72 -9.18 -1.79
C LEU A 134 2.15 -9.89 -3.04
N LEU A 135 3.02 -10.39 -3.93
CA LEU A 135 2.61 -11.16 -5.10
C LEU A 135 1.86 -12.44 -4.72
N ARG A 136 2.34 -13.16 -3.70
CA ARG A 136 1.68 -14.37 -3.18
C ARG A 136 0.28 -14.02 -2.66
N LEU A 137 0.15 -12.99 -1.82
CA LEU A 137 -1.11 -12.55 -1.24
C LEU A 137 -2.10 -12.08 -2.33
N ALA A 138 -1.63 -11.28 -3.29
CA ALA A 138 -2.45 -10.75 -4.37
C ALA A 138 -3.03 -11.87 -5.26
N ARG A 139 -2.20 -12.87 -5.59
CA ARG A 139 -2.63 -14.05 -6.37
C ARG A 139 -3.62 -14.92 -5.62
N ALA A 140 -3.40 -15.11 -4.32
CA ALA A 140 -4.31 -15.88 -3.45
C ALA A 140 -5.61 -15.13 -3.12
N GLY A 141 -5.64 -13.81 -3.34
CA GLY A 141 -6.74 -12.95 -2.93
C GLY A 141 -6.88 -12.81 -1.42
N GLU A 142 -5.78 -13.00 -0.72
CA GLU A 142 -5.68 -12.87 0.73
C GLU A 142 -5.56 -11.40 1.15
N PHE A 143 -5.79 -11.12 2.44
CA PHE A 143 -5.57 -9.79 3.00
C PHE A 143 -4.10 -9.34 2.76
N PRO A 144 -3.83 -8.09 2.31
CA PRO A 144 -4.74 -6.95 2.20
C PRO A 144 -5.55 -6.84 0.89
N PHE A 145 -5.40 -7.80 -0.03
CA PHE A 145 -6.03 -7.81 -1.36
C PHE A 145 -7.37 -8.55 -1.42
N ARG A 146 -8.08 -8.67 -0.30
CA ARG A 146 -9.42 -9.27 -0.27
C ARG A 146 -10.46 -8.25 -0.75
N ARG A 147 -11.50 -8.71 -1.46
CA ARG A 147 -12.55 -7.84 -2.02
C ARG A 147 -13.52 -7.25 -0.98
N GLY A 148 -13.36 -7.59 0.29
CA GLY A 148 -14.38 -7.38 1.34
C GLY A 148 -15.17 -8.66 1.59
#